data_AF-A0A945QHY9-F1
#
_entry.id   AF-A0A945QHY9-F1
#
_cell.length_a   1.000
_cell.length_b   1.000
_cell.length_c   1.000
_cell.angle_alpha   90.00
_cell.angle_beta   90.00
_cell.angle_gamma   90.00
#
_symmetry.space_group_name_H-M   'P 1'
#
loop_
_entity.id
_entity.type
_entity.pdbx_description
1 polymer ?
#
loop_
_entity_poly.entity_id
_entity_poly.type
_entity_poly.pdbx_seq_one_letter_code
_entity_poly.pdbx_strand_id
1 'polypeptide(L)'
;NMGSMNFGLFPLLDRYKEFKYEWEREHLENSRDFIFRNTFKDMERILKDLGEGCGTRFEFECYDVGHLYNLAHLLDRGLVKPPMFVQTIFGILGGIGADHDNLLFMKRTADRLFGDDFYWSILAAGRHQMPFCTMGAIMGGNVRVGMEDSLYIAKGKLTESNADQVAKIRRILEDLSMEIATPDEAREMLALKGGDDVGF
;
A
#
# COMPACT_ATOMS: atom_id res chain seq x y z
N ASN A 1 -8.17 2.54 1.72
CA ASN A 1 -8.66 1.15 1.75
C ASN A 1 -9.85 0.97 0.85
N MET A 2 -9.71 0.12 -0.18
CA MET A 2 -10.66 0.03 -1.28
C MET A 2 -11.65 -1.15 -1.21
N GLY A 3 -11.80 -1.79 -0.06
CA GLY A 3 -12.80 -2.84 0.13
C GLY A 3 -12.77 -3.50 1.50
N SER A 4 -13.89 -4.11 1.88
CA SER A 4 -13.98 -4.95 3.07
C SER A 4 -13.35 -6.32 2.82
N MET A 5 -12.53 -6.81 3.75
CA MET A 5 -11.85 -8.10 3.60
C MET A 5 -11.53 -8.72 4.97
N ASN A 6 -11.24 -10.02 4.99
CA ASN A 6 -10.50 -10.61 6.11
C ASN A 6 -9.10 -10.00 6.17
N PHE A 7 -8.54 -9.87 7.37
CA PHE A 7 -7.18 -9.37 7.57
C PHE A 7 -6.49 -10.19 8.66
N GLY A 8 -5.97 -11.35 8.28
CA GLY A 8 -5.49 -12.37 9.22
C GLY A 8 -4.04 -12.18 9.65
N LEU A 9 -3.84 -11.81 10.91
CA LEU A 9 -2.51 -11.71 11.56
C LEU A 9 -2.24 -12.87 12.53
N PHE A 10 -3.28 -13.63 12.92
CA PHE A 10 -3.22 -14.73 13.87
C PHE A 10 -2.17 -15.82 13.57
N PRO A 11 -1.75 -16.11 12.31
CA PRO A 11 -0.66 -17.07 12.10
C PRO A 11 0.67 -16.65 12.72
N LEU A 12 0.85 -15.36 13.06
CA LEU A 12 2.05 -14.90 13.77
C LEU A 12 2.16 -15.50 15.18
N LEU A 13 1.06 -15.97 15.79
CA LEU A 13 1.07 -16.71 17.05
C LEU A 13 1.79 -18.06 16.95
N ASP A 14 1.92 -18.62 15.74
CA ASP A 14 2.71 -19.83 15.51
C ASP A 14 4.21 -19.56 15.61
N ARG A 15 4.62 -18.32 15.27
CA ARG A 15 6.02 -17.88 15.25
C ARG A 15 6.46 -17.24 16.55
N TYR A 16 5.65 -16.37 17.13
CA TYR A 16 5.97 -15.60 18.33
C TYR A 16 5.23 -16.21 19.53
N LYS A 17 6.00 -16.66 20.53
CA LYS A 17 5.46 -17.37 21.70
C LYS A 17 5.47 -16.52 22.96
N GLU A 18 6.43 -15.61 23.07
CA GLU A 18 6.62 -14.69 24.18
C GLU A 18 6.21 -13.29 23.75
N PHE A 19 5.42 -12.62 24.60
CA PHE A 19 4.92 -11.26 24.37
C PHE A 19 5.19 -10.43 25.63
N LYS A 20 5.50 -9.14 25.45
CA LYS A 20 5.76 -8.25 26.58
C LYS A 20 4.46 -7.80 27.25
N TYR A 21 3.42 -7.62 26.45
CA TYR A 21 2.10 -7.19 26.88
C TYR A 21 1.03 -8.14 26.34
N GLU A 22 0.00 -8.39 27.15
CA GLU A 22 -1.08 -9.32 26.78
C GLU A 22 -1.85 -8.87 25.53
N TRP A 23 -2.05 -7.56 25.39
CA TRP A 23 -2.78 -7.00 24.25
C TRP A 23 -2.12 -7.36 22.89
N GLU A 24 -0.82 -7.64 22.84
CA GLU A 24 -0.14 -8.05 21.61
C GLU A 24 -0.66 -9.40 21.12
N ARG A 25 -0.79 -10.38 22.04
CA ARG A 25 -1.35 -11.70 21.75
C ARG A 25 -2.82 -11.59 21.36
N GLU A 26 -3.60 -10.85 22.16
CA GLU A 26 -5.03 -10.64 21.90
C GLU A 26 -5.26 -9.97 20.55
N HIS A 27 -4.47 -8.96 20.21
CA HIS A 27 -4.53 -8.28 18.92
C HIS A 27 -4.34 -9.25 17.74
N LEU A 28 -3.35 -10.15 17.82
CA LEU A 28 -3.12 -11.15 16.80
C LEU A 28 -4.26 -12.16 16.71
N GLU A 29 -4.74 -12.71 17.83
CA GLU A 29 -5.83 -13.71 17.81
C GLU A 29 -7.15 -13.11 17.34
N ASN A 30 -7.48 -11.89 17.76
CA ASN A 30 -8.69 -11.17 17.36
C ASN A 30 -8.80 -10.97 15.85
N SER A 31 -7.66 -10.97 15.13
CA SER A 31 -7.66 -10.89 13.67
C SER A 31 -8.30 -12.10 12.96
N ARG A 32 -8.49 -13.23 13.65
CA ARG A 32 -9.09 -14.46 13.09
C ARG A 32 -10.56 -14.28 12.72
N ASP A 33 -11.30 -13.50 13.49
CA ASP A 33 -12.73 -13.19 13.28
C ASP A 33 -12.94 -11.70 12.93
N PHE A 34 -11.88 -11.03 12.49
CA PHE A 34 -11.93 -9.62 12.14
C PHE A 34 -12.24 -9.42 10.65
N ILE A 35 -13.17 -8.51 10.37
CA ILE A 35 -13.38 -7.95 9.05
C ILE A 35 -12.82 -6.53 9.05
N PHE A 36 -11.84 -6.29 8.18
CA PHE A 36 -11.38 -4.94 7.93
C PHE A 36 -12.39 -4.22 7.04
N ARG A 37 -13.38 -3.61 7.67
CA ARG A 37 -14.57 -3.06 7.01
C ARG A 37 -14.27 -1.76 6.27
N ASN A 38 -14.52 -1.76 4.96
CA ASN A 38 -14.54 -0.56 4.10
C ASN A 38 -15.67 -0.70 3.08
N THR A 39 -16.91 -0.45 3.52
CA THR A 39 -18.07 -0.51 2.60
C THR A 39 -18.06 0.66 1.62
N PHE A 40 -18.81 0.59 0.52
CA PHE A 40 -18.95 1.73 -0.39
C PHE A 40 -19.41 3.01 0.31
N LYS A 41 -20.36 2.91 1.25
CA LYS A 41 -20.80 4.06 2.06
C LYS A 41 -19.69 4.64 2.92
N ASP A 42 -18.80 3.79 3.46
CA ASP A 42 -17.65 4.25 4.23
C ASP A 42 -16.66 5.00 3.33
N MET A 43 -16.37 4.47 2.13
CA MET A 43 -15.51 5.11 1.14
C MET A 43 -16.08 6.44 0.64
N GLU A 44 -17.36 6.50 0.29
CA GLU A 44 -18.04 7.75 -0.12
C GLU A 44 -17.94 8.83 0.95
N ARG A 45 -18.17 8.46 2.22
CA ARG A 45 -18.04 9.39 3.35
C ARG A 45 -16.61 9.91 3.47
N ILE A 46 -15.60 9.04 3.38
CA ILE A 46 -14.18 9.43 3.46
C ILE A 46 -13.80 10.38 2.33
N LEU A 47 -14.21 10.08 1.09
CA LEU A 47 -13.93 10.92 -0.08
C LEU A 47 -14.55 12.31 0.08
N LYS A 48 -15.78 12.39 0.60
CA LYS A 48 -16.45 13.65 0.87
C LYS A 48 -15.77 14.43 2.00
N ASP A 49 -15.67 13.81 3.18
CA ASP A 49 -15.28 14.51 4.40
C ASP A 49 -13.80 14.91 4.36
N LEU A 50 -12.91 14.01 3.92
CA LEU A 50 -11.48 14.28 3.86
C LEU A 50 -11.04 14.88 2.52
N GLY A 51 -11.62 14.40 1.41
CA GLY A 51 -11.24 14.86 0.08
C GLY A 51 -11.78 16.24 -0.20
N GLU A 52 -13.09 16.37 -0.36
CA GLU A 52 -13.73 17.67 -0.62
C GLU A 52 -13.64 18.61 0.59
N GLY A 53 -13.84 18.07 1.79
CA GLY A 53 -13.87 18.87 3.02
C GLY A 53 -12.50 19.38 3.51
N CYS A 54 -11.39 18.70 3.18
CA CYS A 54 -10.06 19.07 3.68
C CYS A 54 -8.97 19.19 2.59
N GLY A 55 -9.31 18.93 1.33
CA GLY A 55 -8.35 18.90 0.22
C GLY A 55 -7.36 17.72 0.30
N THR A 56 -7.69 16.67 1.06
CA THR A 56 -6.81 15.51 1.21
C THR A 56 -6.84 14.66 -0.06
N ARG A 57 -5.66 14.30 -0.55
CA ARG A 57 -5.51 13.28 -1.60
C ARG A 57 -5.24 11.92 -0.98
N PHE A 58 -5.59 10.88 -1.71
CA PHE A 58 -5.65 9.52 -1.17
C PHE A 58 -4.61 8.62 -1.81
N GLU A 59 -4.03 7.79 -0.95
CA GLU A 59 -3.40 6.53 -1.34
C GLU A 59 -4.48 5.43 -1.33
N PHE A 60 -4.80 4.92 -2.51
CA PHE A 60 -5.86 3.91 -2.68
C PHE A 60 -5.28 2.51 -2.49
N GLU A 61 -5.31 2.05 -1.24
CA GLU A 61 -4.88 0.70 -0.88
C GLU A 61 -5.77 -0.40 -1.46
N CYS A 62 -5.23 -1.15 -2.41
CA CYS A 62 -5.87 -2.23 -3.15
C CYS A 62 -5.18 -3.57 -2.85
N TYR A 63 -5.83 -4.38 -2.01
CA TYR A 63 -5.32 -5.68 -1.55
C TYR A 63 -5.71 -6.83 -2.48
N ASP A 64 -6.63 -6.59 -3.42
CA ASP A 64 -7.10 -7.59 -4.36
C ASP A 64 -7.68 -6.91 -5.60
N VAL A 65 -7.92 -7.69 -6.66
CA VAL A 65 -8.41 -7.23 -7.96
C VAL A 65 -9.76 -6.55 -7.82
N GLY A 66 -10.64 -7.07 -6.95
CA GLY A 66 -11.94 -6.46 -6.66
C GLY A 66 -11.82 -5.03 -6.13
N HIS A 67 -10.73 -4.69 -5.42
CA HIS A 67 -10.51 -3.34 -4.92
C HIS A 67 -10.20 -2.33 -6.04
N LEU A 68 -9.54 -2.77 -7.11
CA LEU A 68 -9.33 -1.94 -8.31
C LEU A 68 -10.67 -1.66 -9.00
N TYR A 69 -11.56 -2.65 -9.08
CA TYR A 69 -12.91 -2.44 -9.61
C TYR A 69 -13.77 -1.53 -8.72
N ASN A 70 -13.62 -1.61 -7.40
CA ASN A 70 -14.27 -0.67 -6.48
C ASN A 70 -13.79 0.76 -6.71
N LEU A 71 -12.49 0.96 -6.94
CA LEU A 71 -11.94 2.27 -7.29
C LEU A 71 -12.45 2.77 -8.65
N ALA A 72 -12.49 1.91 -9.66
CA ALA A 72 -13.07 2.23 -10.97
C ALA A 72 -14.53 2.68 -10.84
N HIS A 73 -15.33 2.00 -10.02
CA HIS A 73 -16.71 2.43 -9.75
C HIS A 73 -16.81 3.85 -9.17
N LEU A 74 -15.91 4.21 -8.24
CA LEU A 74 -15.89 5.55 -7.65
C LEU A 74 -15.38 6.61 -8.63
N LEU A 75 -14.44 6.24 -9.51
CA LEU A 75 -13.94 7.07 -10.59
C LEU A 75 -15.03 7.35 -11.64
N ASP A 76 -15.73 6.31 -12.10
CA ASP A 76 -16.83 6.42 -13.08
C ASP A 76 -17.96 7.34 -12.59
N ARG A 77 -18.15 7.40 -11.27
CA ARG A 77 -19.12 8.29 -10.60
C ARG A 77 -18.60 9.71 -10.35
N GLY A 78 -17.35 10.00 -10.69
CA GLY A 78 -16.71 11.29 -10.48
C GLY A 78 -16.39 11.63 -9.03
N LEU A 79 -16.41 10.64 -8.12
CA LEU A 79 -16.12 10.83 -6.70
C LEU A 79 -14.60 10.86 -6.42
N VAL A 80 -13.82 10.25 -7.32
CA VAL A 80 -12.36 10.28 -7.30
C VAL A 80 -11.88 11.09 -8.51
N LYS A 81 -10.84 11.91 -8.32
CA LYS A 81 -10.26 12.75 -9.36
C LYS A 81 -8.80 12.35 -9.62
N PRO A 82 -8.37 12.17 -10.88
CA PRO A 82 -6.97 12.00 -11.24
C PRO A 82 -6.07 13.15 -10.74
N PRO A 83 -4.74 12.94 -10.63
CA PRO A 83 -4.05 11.65 -10.73
C PRO A 83 -4.28 10.78 -9.48
N MET A 84 -4.71 9.54 -9.65
CA MET A 84 -4.91 8.60 -8.54
C MET A 84 -3.58 8.02 -8.08
N PHE A 85 -3.38 7.84 -6.78
CA PHE A 85 -2.24 7.08 -6.28
C PHE A 85 -2.70 5.69 -5.84
N VAL A 86 -2.50 4.69 -6.70
CA VAL A 86 -2.97 3.31 -6.47
C VAL A 86 -1.85 2.50 -5.83
N GLN A 87 -2.05 2.06 -4.59
CA GLN A 87 -1.13 1.16 -3.92
C GLN A 87 -1.65 -0.27 -3.98
N THR A 88 -0.95 -1.14 -4.69
CA THR A 88 -1.25 -2.58 -4.70
C THR A 88 -0.46 -3.28 -3.60
N ILE A 89 -1.16 -4.05 -2.78
CA ILE A 89 -0.63 -4.65 -1.54
C ILE A 89 -0.70 -6.17 -1.66
N PHE A 90 0.44 -6.84 -1.48
CA PHE A 90 0.59 -8.27 -1.69
C PHE A 90 0.97 -9.01 -0.40
N GLY A 91 0.42 -10.21 -0.21
CA GLY A 91 0.87 -11.16 0.80
C GLY A 91 0.22 -11.03 2.18
N ILE A 92 -0.85 -10.26 2.29
CA ILE A 92 -1.70 -10.23 3.49
C ILE A 92 -2.68 -11.42 3.42
N LEU A 93 -2.79 -12.19 4.50
CA LEU A 93 -3.77 -13.29 4.57
C LEU A 93 -5.19 -12.71 4.57
N GLY A 94 -5.93 -12.96 3.50
CA GLY A 94 -7.24 -12.37 3.24
C GLY A 94 -7.27 -11.45 2.01
N GLY A 95 -6.10 -11.07 1.48
CA GLY A 95 -5.95 -10.41 0.18
C GLY A 95 -5.21 -11.29 -0.84
N ILE A 96 -4.72 -10.67 -1.91
CA ILE A 96 -4.00 -11.33 -2.98
C ILE A 96 -2.59 -11.79 -2.54
N GLY A 97 -2.18 -12.98 -3.00
CA GLY A 97 -0.91 -13.59 -2.64
C GLY A 97 0.30 -12.85 -3.22
N ALA A 98 1.46 -13.01 -2.57
CA ALA A 98 2.74 -12.47 -3.02
C ALA A 98 3.43 -13.36 -4.08
N ASP A 99 2.67 -13.69 -5.13
CA ASP A 99 3.15 -14.35 -6.35
C ASP A 99 3.38 -13.30 -7.45
N HIS A 100 4.44 -13.43 -8.25
CA HIS A 100 4.76 -12.42 -9.26
C HIS A 100 3.65 -12.28 -10.32
N ASP A 101 2.93 -13.35 -10.65
CA ASP A 101 1.80 -13.30 -11.58
C ASP A 101 0.67 -12.39 -11.07
N ASN A 102 0.45 -12.34 -9.75
CA ASN A 102 -0.52 -11.45 -9.14
C ASN A 102 -0.11 -9.98 -9.29
N LEU A 103 1.19 -9.67 -9.20
CA LEU A 103 1.71 -8.32 -9.44
C LEU A 103 1.43 -7.88 -10.88
N LEU A 104 1.75 -8.73 -11.87
CA LEU A 104 1.43 -8.42 -13.27
C LEU A 104 -0.08 -8.27 -13.49
N PHE A 105 -0.88 -9.15 -12.87
CA PHE A 105 -2.33 -9.14 -13.04
C PHE A 105 -2.98 -7.89 -12.46
N MET A 106 -2.55 -7.46 -11.28
CA MET A 106 -3.00 -6.21 -10.65
C MET A 106 -2.62 -4.99 -11.50
N LYS A 107 -1.38 -4.91 -12.00
CA LYS A 107 -0.95 -3.82 -12.88
C LYS A 107 -1.75 -3.78 -14.18
N ARG A 108 -1.89 -4.91 -14.87
CA ARG A 108 -2.68 -4.99 -16.11
C ARG A 108 -4.15 -4.62 -15.91
N THR A 109 -4.70 -4.97 -14.75
CA THR A 109 -6.07 -4.60 -14.40
C THR A 109 -6.18 -3.10 -14.17
N ALA A 110 -5.24 -2.51 -13.41
CA ALA A 110 -5.19 -1.07 -13.19
C ALA A 110 -5.03 -0.31 -14.53
N ASP A 111 -4.12 -0.75 -15.41
CA ASP A 111 -3.91 -0.14 -16.73
C ASP A 111 -5.18 -0.15 -17.58
N ARG A 112 -5.91 -1.26 -17.59
CA ARG A 112 -7.17 -1.38 -18.33
C ARG A 112 -8.27 -0.50 -17.74
N LEU A 113 -8.30 -0.29 -16.43
CA LEU A 113 -9.35 0.47 -15.75
C LEU A 113 -9.08 1.97 -15.70
N PHE A 114 -7.81 2.36 -15.60
CA PHE A 114 -7.42 3.74 -15.29
C PHE A 114 -6.56 4.39 -16.37
N GLY A 115 -5.99 3.62 -17.31
CA GLY A 115 -5.11 4.17 -18.34
C GLY A 115 -3.95 4.98 -17.75
N ASP A 116 -3.83 6.23 -18.17
CA ASP A 116 -2.77 7.15 -17.72
C ASP A 116 -3.17 8.01 -16.50
N ASP A 117 -4.36 7.80 -15.93
CA ASP A 117 -4.91 8.63 -14.85
C ASP A 117 -4.38 8.28 -13.44
N PHE A 118 -3.35 7.43 -13.35
CA PHE A 118 -2.85 6.96 -12.06
C PHE A 118 -1.32 6.79 -12.00
N TYR A 119 -0.79 7.03 -10.81
CA TYR A 119 0.50 6.54 -10.37
C TYR A 119 0.31 5.24 -9.60
N TRP A 120 1.15 4.26 -9.89
CA TRP A 120 1.13 2.97 -9.23
C TRP A 120 2.22 2.88 -8.17
N SER A 121 1.93 2.32 -7.01
CA SER A 121 2.90 1.98 -5.96
C SER A 121 2.72 0.53 -5.49
N ILE A 122 3.82 -0.09 -5.08
CA ILE A 122 3.87 -1.50 -4.69
C ILE A 122 4.31 -1.64 -3.23
N LEU A 123 3.55 -2.44 -2.47
CA LEU A 123 3.90 -2.94 -1.15
C LEU A 123 3.76 -4.47 -1.16
N ALA A 124 4.74 -5.18 -0.57
CA ALA A 124 4.59 -6.61 -0.31
C ALA A 124 5.06 -6.98 1.10
N ALA A 125 4.27 -7.81 1.78
CA ALA A 125 4.46 -8.13 3.19
C ALA A 125 5.76 -8.92 3.47
N GLY A 126 6.46 -8.51 4.52
CA GLY A 126 7.61 -9.21 5.09
C GLY A 126 8.74 -9.44 4.09
N ARG A 127 9.11 -10.71 3.92
CA ARG A 127 10.25 -11.09 3.05
C ARG A 127 10.08 -10.73 1.58
N HIS A 128 8.84 -10.43 1.16
CA HIS A 128 8.52 -10.11 -0.23
C HIS A 128 8.79 -8.63 -0.59
N GLN A 129 8.99 -7.76 0.41
CA GLN A 129 9.14 -6.30 0.23
C GLN A 129 10.15 -5.92 -0.86
N MET A 130 11.42 -6.34 -0.72
CA MET A 130 12.47 -5.92 -1.65
C MET A 130 12.27 -6.48 -3.07
N PRO A 131 12.04 -7.79 -3.29
CA PRO A 131 11.80 -8.31 -4.64
C PRO A 131 10.61 -7.66 -5.36
N PHE A 132 9.49 -7.47 -4.67
CA PHE A 132 8.29 -6.86 -5.27
C PHE A 132 8.48 -5.39 -5.59
N CYS A 133 9.11 -4.62 -4.69
CA CYS A 133 9.43 -3.22 -4.97
C CYS A 133 10.34 -3.08 -6.19
N THR A 134 11.39 -3.90 -6.28
CA THR A 134 12.29 -3.90 -7.44
C THR A 134 11.57 -4.25 -8.74
N MET A 135 10.72 -5.27 -8.72
CA MET A 135 9.93 -5.67 -9.90
C MET A 135 8.93 -4.58 -10.32
N GLY A 136 8.24 -3.98 -9.34
CA GLY A 136 7.32 -2.88 -9.58
C GLY A 136 8.02 -1.66 -10.18
N ALA A 137 9.21 -1.31 -9.68
CA ALA A 137 10.01 -0.22 -10.23
C ALA A 137 10.46 -0.48 -11.67
N ILE A 138 10.91 -1.71 -11.99
CA ILE A 138 11.25 -2.10 -13.37
C ILE A 138 10.04 -1.92 -14.33
N MET A 139 8.82 -2.07 -13.81
CA MET A 139 7.57 -1.86 -14.55
C MET A 139 7.09 -0.40 -14.56
N GLY A 140 7.91 0.55 -14.09
CA GLY A 140 7.58 1.97 -14.04
C GLY A 140 6.71 2.40 -12.85
N GLY A 141 6.61 1.57 -11.81
CA GLY A 141 5.89 1.88 -10.57
C GLY A 141 6.76 2.58 -9.52
N ASN A 142 6.09 3.16 -8.53
CA ASN A 142 6.68 3.64 -7.28
C ASN A 142 6.80 2.49 -6.26
N VAL A 143 7.53 2.70 -5.18
CA VAL A 143 7.81 1.65 -4.18
C VAL A 143 7.50 2.12 -2.76
N ARG A 144 6.97 1.22 -1.94
CA ARG A 144 6.78 1.43 -0.50
C ARG A 144 7.60 0.43 0.30
N VAL A 145 8.38 0.96 1.24
CA VAL A 145 9.14 0.18 2.22
C VAL A 145 8.94 0.77 3.62
N GLY A 146 9.13 -0.04 4.64
CA GLY A 146 9.01 0.37 6.02
C GLY A 146 8.80 -0.82 6.97
N MET A 147 9.00 -0.55 8.27
CA MET A 147 8.85 -1.52 9.35
C MET A 147 7.39 -1.94 9.56
N GLU A 148 6.44 -1.13 9.11
CA GLU A 148 5.02 -1.50 9.02
C GLU A 148 4.84 -2.76 8.16
N ASP A 149 5.53 -2.81 7.03
CA ASP A 149 5.34 -3.87 6.03
C ASP A 149 6.30 -5.03 6.26
N SER A 150 7.51 -4.77 6.79
CA SER A 150 8.51 -5.80 7.07
C SER A 150 9.45 -5.42 8.21
N LEU A 151 9.59 -6.29 9.20
CA LEU A 151 10.56 -6.12 10.29
C LEU A 151 12.01 -6.50 9.90
N TYR A 152 12.25 -6.95 8.67
CA TYR A 152 13.52 -7.56 8.26
C TYR A 152 14.21 -6.78 7.15
N ILE A 153 15.52 -6.60 7.25
CA ILE A 153 16.36 -6.04 6.18
C ILE A 153 16.93 -7.13 5.26
N ALA A 154 17.10 -8.34 5.79
CA ALA A 154 17.56 -9.53 5.06
C ALA A 154 16.99 -10.80 5.71
N LYS A 155 17.18 -11.96 5.06
CA LYS A 155 16.71 -13.25 5.58
C LYS A 155 17.27 -13.48 6.98
N GLY A 156 16.37 -13.51 7.97
CA GLY A 156 16.72 -13.72 9.38
C GLY A 156 17.38 -12.55 10.09
N LYS A 157 17.52 -11.38 9.44
CA LYS A 157 18.11 -10.16 10.04
C LYS A 157 17.07 -9.06 10.16
N LEU A 158 16.77 -8.66 11.40
CA LEU A 158 15.90 -7.52 11.68
C LEU A 158 16.53 -6.23 11.14
N THR A 159 15.68 -5.29 10.74
CA THR A 159 16.11 -3.93 10.41
C THR A 159 16.27 -3.12 11.70
N GLU A 160 17.25 -2.20 11.76
CA GLU A 160 17.43 -1.33 12.92
C GLU A 160 16.58 -0.06 12.80
N SER A 161 16.30 0.36 11.57
CA SER A 161 15.48 1.52 11.28
C SER A 161 14.69 1.38 9.97
N ASN A 162 13.68 2.24 9.79
CA ASN A 162 13.06 2.47 8.47
C ASN A 162 14.08 2.97 7.44
N ALA A 163 15.06 3.79 7.89
CA ALA A 163 16.08 4.36 7.01
C ALA A 163 16.95 3.29 6.35
N ASP A 164 17.20 2.15 7.01
CA ASP A 164 17.95 1.04 6.42
C ASP A 164 17.23 0.46 5.19
N GLN A 165 15.91 0.32 5.27
CA GLN A 165 15.09 -0.20 4.19
C GLN A 165 14.99 0.82 3.05
N VAL A 166 14.81 2.11 3.37
CA VAL A 166 14.85 3.20 2.38
C VAL A 166 16.20 3.23 1.66
N ALA A 167 17.31 3.19 2.39
CA ALA A 167 18.65 3.18 1.81
C ALA A 167 18.88 1.94 0.94
N LYS A 168 18.31 0.78 1.32
CA LYS A 168 18.42 -0.44 0.54
C LYS A 168 17.67 -0.37 -0.78
N ILE A 169 16.40 0.04 -0.78
CA ILE A 169 15.64 0.15 -2.02
C ILE A 169 16.21 1.24 -2.92
N ARG A 170 16.62 2.39 -2.36
CA ARG A 170 17.29 3.47 -3.09
C ARG A 170 18.52 2.99 -3.86
N ARG A 171 19.43 2.24 -3.20
CA ARG A 171 20.62 1.68 -3.88
C ARG A 171 20.24 0.80 -5.08
N ILE A 172 19.22 -0.06 -4.92
CA ILE A 172 18.76 -0.93 -6.01
C ILE A 172 18.23 -0.09 -7.18
N LEU A 173 17.48 0.98 -6.91
CA LEU A 173 16.93 1.86 -7.95
C LEU A 173 18.04 2.67 -8.66
N GLU A 174 19.02 3.16 -7.91
CA GLU A 174 20.19 3.86 -8.46
C GLU A 174 21.04 2.91 -9.34
N ASP A 175 21.23 1.65 -8.93
CA ASP A 175 21.89 0.62 -9.74
C ASP A 175 21.12 0.31 -11.04
N LEU A 176 19.80 0.55 -11.05
CA LEU A 176 18.93 0.47 -12.24
C LEU A 176 18.86 1.80 -13.03
N SER A 177 19.70 2.78 -12.70
CA SER A 177 19.74 4.11 -13.33
C SER A 177 18.43 4.91 -13.17
N MET A 178 17.69 4.69 -12.09
CA MET A 178 16.50 5.46 -11.73
C MET A 178 16.84 6.56 -10.72
N GLU A 179 16.08 7.64 -10.75
CA GLU A 179 16.19 8.75 -9.79
C GLU A 179 15.04 8.69 -8.78
N ILE A 180 15.30 9.19 -7.57
CA ILE A 180 14.31 9.19 -6.47
C ILE A 180 13.68 10.57 -6.38
N ALA A 181 12.34 10.62 -6.49
CA ALA A 181 11.58 11.85 -6.32
C ALA A 181 11.84 12.47 -4.94
N THR A 182 12.14 13.76 -4.95
CA THR A 182 12.08 14.63 -3.78
C THR A 182 10.63 14.78 -3.30
N PRO A 183 10.42 15.24 -2.05
CA PRO A 183 9.08 15.53 -1.56
C PRO A 183 8.30 16.52 -2.43
N ASP A 184 8.95 17.51 -3.05
CA ASP A 184 8.29 18.50 -3.91
C ASP A 184 7.87 17.89 -5.25
N GLU A 185 8.72 17.08 -5.87
CA GLU A 185 8.35 16.32 -7.07
C GLU A 185 7.18 15.38 -6.79
N ALA A 186 7.19 14.68 -5.66
CA ALA A 186 6.07 13.83 -5.25
C ALA A 186 4.77 14.62 -5.04
N ARG A 187 4.85 15.83 -4.48
CA ARG A 187 3.68 16.73 -4.35
C ARG A 187 3.14 17.13 -5.71
N GLU A 188 4.00 17.46 -6.66
CA GLU A 188 3.61 17.82 -8.02
C GLU A 188 2.96 16.63 -8.74
N MET A 189 3.63 15.47 -8.75
CA MET A 189 3.13 14.22 -9.34
C MET A 189 1.73 13.89 -8.83
N LEU A 190 1.55 13.95 -7.51
CA LEU A 190 0.31 13.53 -6.85
C LEU A 190 -0.70 14.67 -6.66
N ALA A 191 -0.43 15.87 -7.16
CA ALA A 191 -1.26 17.07 -7.01
C ALA A 191 -1.62 17.40 -5.54
N LEU A 192 -0.67 17.27 -4.62
CA LEU A 192 -0.89 17.50 -3.19
C LEU A 192 -0.98 18.99 -2.86
N LYS A 193 -1.78 19.35 -1.85
CA LYS A 193 -2.02 20.74 -1.42
C LYS A 193 -0.82 21.49 -0.84
N GLY A 194 0.30 20.80 -0.58
CA GLY A 194 1.49 21.41 0.03
C GLY A 194 1.56 21.24 1.55
N GLY A 195 2.76 21.45 2.09
CA GLY A 195 3.04 21.25 3.51
C GLY A 195 2.44 22.32 4.43
N ASP A 196 2.25 23.55 3.92
CA ASP A 196 1.73 24.68 4.71
C ASP A 196 0.20 24.63 4.89
N ASP A 197 -0.50 23.81 4.11
CA ASP A 197 -1.97 23.67 4.12
C ASP A 197 -2.45 22.46 4.95
N VAL A 198 -1.70 22.09 6.00
CA VAL A 198 -2.03 21.00 6.94
C VAL A 198 -2.27 21.54 8.36
N GLY A 199 -3.06 20.80 9.16
CA GLY A 199 -3.51 21.24 10.48
C GLY A 199 -2.60 20.85 11.65
N PHE A 200 -1.27 20.84 11.47
CA PHE A 200 -0.28 20.50 12.50
C PHE A 200 1.01 21.31 12.33
#